data_AF-A0A349AM66-F1
#
_entry.id   AF-A0A349AM66-F1
#
_cell.length_a   1.000
_cell.length_b   1.000
_cell.length_c   1.000
_cell.angle_alpha   90.00
_cell.angle_beta   90.00
_cell.angle_gamma   90.00
#
_symmetry.space_group_name_H-M   'P 1'
#
loop_
_entity.id
_entity.type
_entity.pdbx_description
1 polymer ?
#
loop_
_entity_poly.entity_id
_entity_poly.type
_entity_poly.pdbx_seq_one_letter_code
_entity_poly.pdbx_strand_id
1 'polypeptide(L)'
;MISLPRDYDALLPKIGDKTEQLYSIYSKKCLPKMEKFMDAGHLKITSFLDEINVKYVFEDIINKYDPQHLSFFNVNTAEQLKEAQDILKNEE
;
A
#
# COMPACT_ATOMS: atom_id res chain seq x y z
N MET A 1 -8.95 -7.34 -5.33
CA MET A 1 -9.23 -6.30 -4.31
C MET A 1 -10.68 -5.79 -4.35
N ILE A 2 -11.22 -5.37 -5.51
CA ILE A 2 -12.60 -4.84 -5.62
C ILE A 2 -13.69 -5.86 -5.23
N SER A 3 -13.42 -7.15 -5.37
CA SER A 3 -14.34 -8.25 -5.04
C SER A 3 -14.46 -8.56 -3.55
N LEU A 4 -13.69 -7.91 -2.68
CA LEU A 4 -13.74 -8.16 -1.24
C LEU A 4 -14.90 -7.40 -0.57
N PRO A 5 -15.52 -7.97 0.49
CA PRO A 5 -16.51 -7.26 1.31
C PRO A 5 -15.97 -5.92 1.81
N ARG A 6 -16.78 -4.87 1.90
CA ARG A 6 -16.33 -3.51 2.28
C ARG A 6 -16.61 -3.18 3.76
N ASP A 7 -16.41 -4.15 4.63
CA ASP A 7 -16.63 -4.06 6.08
C ASP A 7 -15.40 -3.55 6.87
N TYR A 8 -14.39 -3.08 6.16
CA TYR A 8 -13.17 -2.47 6.70
C TYR A 8 -13.05 -0.99 6.33
N ASP A 9 -12.20 -0.28 7.06
CA ASP A 9 -11.86 1.11 6.78
C ASP A 9 -10.73 1.22 5.76
N ALA A 10 -9.81 0.25 5.75
CA ALA A 10 -8.75 0.16 4.75
C ALA A 10 -8.44 -1.28 4.34
N LEU A 11 -8.06 -1.46 3.07
CA LEU A 11 -7.55 -2.70 2.51
C LEU A 11 -6.07 -2.51 2.12
N LEU A 12 -5.18 -3.20 2.83
CA LEU A 12 -3.73 -3.03 2.72
C LEU A 12 -3.06 -4.29 2.15
N PRO A 13 -2.21 -4.18 1.12
CA PRO A 13 -1.30 -5.26 0.74
C PRO A 13 -0.26 -5.48 1.84
N LYS A 14 0.04 -6.76 2.11
CA LYS A 14 1.08 -7.17 3.05
C LYS A 14 1.93 -8.30 2.45
N ILE A 15 3.23 -8.04 2.30
CA ILE A 15 4.24 -8.95 1.75
C ILE A 15 5.27 -9.23 2.84
N GLY A 16 5.33 -10.48 3.30
CA GLY A 16 6.01 -10.81 4.57
C GLY A 16 5.56 -9.90 5.71
N ASP A 17 6.51 -9.21 6.34
CA ASP A 17 6.25 -8.25 7.42
C ASP A 17 6.00 -6.81 6.96
N LYS A 18 6.18 -6.52 5.66
CA LYS A 18 6.02 -5.18 5.10
C LYS A 18 4.57 -4.93 4.67
N THR A 19 4.07 -3.75 4.97
CA THR A 19 2.77 -3.26 4.52
C THR A 19 2.95 -2.15 3.50
N GLU A 20 2.16 -2.17 2.44
CA GLU A 20 2.24 -1.22 1.33
C GLU A 20 1.18 -0.12 1.49
N GLN A 21 1.41 0.80 2.44
CA GLN A 21 0.37 1.74 2.91
C GLN A 21 -0.06 2.75 1.84
N LEU A 22 0.86 3.12 0.94
CA LEU A 22 0.60 4.04 -0.17
C LEU A 22 -0.07 3.35 -1.37
N TYR A 23 -0.01 2.01 -1.43
CA TYR A 23 -0.69 1.19 -2.44
C TYR A 23 -1.90 0.48 -1.83
N SER A 24 -2.79 1.25 -1.19
CA SER A 24 -3.90 0.72 -0.40
C SER A 24 -5.22 1.40 -0.73
N ILE A 25 -6.33 0.72 -0.46
CA ILE A 25 -7.67 1.26 -0.65
C ILE A 25 -8.20 1.75 0.70
N TYR A 26 -8.52 3.04 0.78
CA TYR A 26 -9.10 3.65 1.98
C TYR A 26 -10.58 4.01 1.75
N SER A 27 -11.40 3.73 2.75
CA SER A 27 -12.79 4.17 2.81
C SER A 27 -12.86 5.66 3.12
N LYS A 28 -13.89 6.35 2.61
CA LYS A 28 -14.19 7.75 2.98
C LYS A 28 -14.43 7.94 4.48
N LYS A 29 -14.76 6.86 5.21
CA LYS A 29 -14.85 6.86 6.68
C LYS A 29 -13.54 7.27 7.37
N CYS A 30 -12.40 7.11 6.70
CA CYS A 30 -11.09 7.51 7.22
C CYS A 30 -10.90 9.03 7.30
N LEU A 31 -11.60 9.82 6.47
CA LEU A 31 -11.32 11.25 6.29
C LEU A 31 -11.33 12.05 7.60
N PRO A 32 -12.38 11.97 8.46
CA PRO A 32 -12.43 12.78 9.68
C PRO A 32 -11.34 12.41 10.68
N LYS A 33 -10.81 11.18 10.63
CA LYS A 33 -9.74 10.73 11.52
C LYS A 33 -8.36 11.08 10.97
N MET A 34 -8.16 10.98 9.65
CA MET A 34 -6.95 11.45 8.98
C MET A 34 -6.74 12.95 9.20
N GLU A 35 -7.79 13.76 9.07
CA GLU A 35 -7.74 15.21 9.30
C GLU A 35 -7.26 15.54 10.72
N LYS A 36 -7.88 14.92 11.74
CA LYS A 36 -7.45 15.08 13.14
C LYS A 36 -5.99 14.69 13.38
N PHE A 37 -5.50 13.64 12.72
CA PHE A 37 -4.11 13.22 12.82
C PHE A 37 -3.16 14.26 12.23
N MET A 38 -3.50 14.79 11.05
CA MET A 38 -2.71 15.84 10.40
C MET A 38 -2.69 17.13 11.22
N ASP A 39 -3.85 17.56 11.75
CA ASP A 39 -3.97 18.77 12.58
C ASP A 39 -3.15 18.66 13.88
N ALA A 40 -3.07 17.46 14.45
CA ALA A 40 -2.26 17.17 15.63
C ALA A 40 -0.75 16.95 15.31
N GLY A 41 -0.34 17.04 14.05
CA GLY A 41 1.04 16.78 13.62
C GLY A 41 1.46 15.31 13.64
N HIS A 42 0.50 14.38 13.75
CA HIS A 42 0.72 12.95 13.70
C HIS A 42 0.78 12.45 12.26
N LEU A 43 1.92 12.69 11.60
CA LEU A 43 2.09 12.43 10.15
C LEU A 43 2.49 10.99 9.82
N LYS A 44 2.77 10.14 10.81
CA LYS A 44 3.18 8.75 10.58
C LYS A 44 1.97 7.88 10.24
N ILE A 45 1.86 7.47 8.97
CA ILE A 45 0.73 6.66 8.50
C ILE A 45 0.53 5.37 9.31
N THR A 46 1.60 4.73 9.78
CA THR A 46 1.47 3.51 10.59
C THR A 46 0.70 3.73 11.88
N SER A 47 0.87 4.89 12.54
CA SER A 47 0.12 5.24 13.75
C SER A 47 -1.36 5.48 13.47
N PHE A 48 -1.71 5.92 12.26
CA PHE A 48 -3.10 6.02 11.83
C PHE A 48 -3.72 4.65 11.51
N LEU A 49 -2.93 3.68 11.07
CA LEU A 49 -3.42 2.33 10.77
C LEU A 49 -3.80 1.54 12.03
N ASP A 50 -3.12 1.80 13.15
CA ASP A 50 -3.45 1.22 14.47
C ASP A 50 -4.85 1.63 14.98
N GLU A 51 -5.42 2.65 14.34
CA GLU A 51 -6.59 3.37 14.79
C GLU A 51 -7.84 3.11 13.93
N ILE A 52 -7.74 2.27 12.91
CA ILE A 52 -8.84 1.94 12.00
C ILE A 52 -8.97 0.43 11.79
N ASN A 53 -10.11 -0.02 11.26
CA ASN A 53 -10.26 -1.43 10.91
C ASN A 53 -9.53 -1.75 9.60
N VAL A 54 -8.36 -2.39 9.70
CA VAL A 54 -7.54 -2.78 8.55
C VAL A 54 -7.80 -4.22 8.15
N LYS A 55 -8.12 -4.43 6.87
CA LYS A 55 -8.09 -5.74 6.22
C LYS A 55 -6.80 -5.88 5.41
N TYR A 56 -6.14 -7.03 5.53
CA TYR A 56 -4.94 -7.32 4.76
C TYR A 56 -5.22 -8.19 3.54
N VAL A 57 -4.54 -7.87 2.43
CA VAL A 57 -4.37 -8.75 1.27
C VAL A 57 -2.97 -9.31 1.34
N PHE A 58 -2.87 -10.61 1.64
CA PHE A 58 -1.60 -11.28 1.81
C PHE A 58 -0.95 -11.65 0.47
N GLU A 59 0.35 -11.90 0.55
CA GLU A 59 1.24 -12.20 -0.57
C GLU A 59 0.73 -13.32 -1.50
N ASP A 60 0.08 -14.35 -0.97
CA ASP A 60 -0.49 -15.44 -1.76
C ASP A 60 -1.55 -14.97 -2.77
N ILE A 61 -2.32 -13.94 -2.43
CA ILE A 61 -3.29 -13.32 -3.32
C ILE A 61 -2.57 -12.39 -4.30
N ILE A 62 -1.59 -11.63 -3.82
CA ILE A 62 -0.81 -10.68 -4.62
C ILE A 62 -0.09 -11.41 -5.76
N ASN A 63 0.59 -12.52 -5.46
CA ASN A 63 1.39 -13.30 -6.42
C ASN A 63 0.57 -13.85 -7.59
N LYS A 64 -0.76 -13.97 -7.45
CA LYS A 64 -1.65 -14.39 -8.55
C LYS A 64 -1.79 -13.32 -9.64
N TYR A 65 -1.54 -12.06 -9.31
CA TYR A 65 -1.73 -10.92 -10.20
C TYR A 65 -0.42 -10.19 -10.51
N ASP A 66 0.52 -10.17 -9.56
CA ASP A 66 1.82 -9.53 -9.69
C ASP A 66 2.89 -10.39 -9.00
N PRO A 67 3.35 -11.49 -9.63
CA PRO A 67 4.32 -12.41 -9.03
C PRO A 67 5.72 -11.80 -8.84
N GLN A 68 6.02 -10.70 -9.53
CA GLN A 68 7.30 -10.00 -9.43
C GLN A 68 7.25 -8.80 -8.47
N HIS A 69 6.07 -8.49 -7.91
CA HIS A 69 5.83 -7.36 -7.01
C HIS A 69 6.18 -5.99 -7.59
N LEU A 70 6.17 -5.85 -8.92
CA LEU A 70 6.57 -4.62 -9.60
C LEU A 70 5.63 -3.45 -9.29
N SER A 71 4.37 -3.73 -8.96
CA SER A 71 3.40 -2.71 -8.53
C SER A 71 3.81 -1.97 -7.25
N PHE A 72 4.71 -2.56 -6.45
CA PHE A 72 5.20 -1.99 -5.19
C PHE A 72 6.61 -1.41 -5.32
N PHE A 73 7.21 -1.45 -6.50
CA PHE A 73 8.56 -0.94 -6.74
C PHE A 73 8.58 0.60 -6.62
N ASN A 74 9.24 1.10 -5.57
CA ASN A 74 9.39 2.53 -5.33
C ASN A 74 10.76 3.03 -5.81
N VAL A 75 10.74 4.14 -6.55
CA VAL A 75 11.96 4.83 -7.02
C VAL A 75 12.23 6.03 -6.13
N ASN A 76 13.15 5.88 -5.18
CA ASN A 76 13.58 6.96 -4.29
C ASN A 76 15.03 7.41 -4.54
N THR A 77 15.79 6.64 -5.33
CA THR A 77 17.23 6.85 -5.58
C THR A 77 17.55 6.75 -7.07
N ALA A 78 18.71 7.27 -7.47
CA ALA A 78 19.17 7.22 -8.86
C ALA A 78 19.44 5.76 -9.32
N GLU A 79 19.91 4.92 -8.40
CA GLU A 79 20.15 3.51 -8.62
C GLU A 79 18.84 2.77 -8.91
N GLN A 80 17.80 3.03 -8.12
CA GLN A 80 16.46 2.47 -8.35
C GLN A 80 15.83 2.98 -9.65
N LEU A 81 16.12 4.22 -10.05
CA LEU A 81 15.68 4.74 -11.34
C LEU A 81 16.32 3.95 -12.50
N LYS A 82 17.62 3.64 -12.39
CA LYS A 82 18.30 2.80 -13.39
C LYS A 82 17.71 1.39 -13.41
N GLU A 83 17.43 0.81 -12.25
CA GLU A 83 16.76 -0.49 -12.13
C GLU A 83 15.39 -0.49 -12.82
N ALA A 84 14.55 0.54 -12.60
CA ALA A 84 13.28 0.70 -13.32
C ALA A 84 13.46 0.75 -14.84
N GLN A 85 14.49 1.45 -15.33
CA GLN A 85 14.77 1.52 -16.76
C GLN A 85 15.19 0.17 -17.33
N ASP A 86 15.93 -0.62 -16.57
CA ASP A 86 16.36 -1.95 -17.00
C ASP A 86 15.21 -2.96 -16.94
N ILE A 87 14.29 -2.84 -15.97
CA ILE A 87 13.02 -3.60 -15.95
C ILE A 87 12.23 -3.34 -17.23
N LEU A 88 12.02 -2.07 -17.61
CA LEU A 88 11.26 -1.71 -18.81
C LEU A 88 11.85 -2.26 -20.11
N LYS A 89 13.19 -2.32 -20.23
CA LYS A 89 13.85 -2.89 -21.42
C LYS A 89 13.71 -4.42 -21.52
N ASN A 90 13.52 -5.10 -20.40
CA ASN A 90 13.37 -6.55 -20.35
C ASN A 90 11.92 -7.01 -20.57
N GLU A 91 10.96 -6.06 -20.65
CA GLU A 91 9.56 -6.32 -20.98
C GLU A 91 9.26 -6.18 -22.49
N GLU A 92 10.21 -5.68 -23.30
CA GLU A 92 10.18 -5.67 -24.78
C GLU A 92 10.68 -6.99 -25.38
#